data_AF-A0A5J4TMJ4-F1
#
_entry.id   AF-A0A5J4TMJ4-F1
#
_cell.length_a   1.000
_cell.length_b   1.000
_cell.length_c   1.000
_cell.angle_alpha   90.00
_cell.angle_beta   90.00
_cell.angle_gamma   90.00
#
_symmetry.space_group_name_H-M   'P 1'
#
loop_
_entity.id
_entity.type
_entity.pdbx_description
1 polymer ?
#
loop_
_entity_poly.entity_id
_entity_poly.type
_entity_poly.pdbx_seq_one_letter_code
_entity_poly.pdbx_strand_id
1 'polypeptide(L)'
;MEAIFLGPYCYGGTLKELQIKAILIKSDSSTAVQDLAKQRAGETLVAEVKKIVKLCQQLRKQTHIQHIIGISNKITDALSRLSNQGDYSVKKRDIHRSVSDMVDTSNTGDLLATKQNKLVDRFIAINESDEGPEWINAFSRSWKEEIFWFLLQIPKLGKAMIASNMFKPKAIIIAP
;
A
#
# COMPACT_ATOMS: atom_id res chain seq x y z
N MET A 1 -8.86 14.28 -0.97
CA MET A 1 -8.23 14.56 -2.29
C MET A 1 -6.84 13.96 -2.40
N GLU A 2 -5.95 14.17 -1.43
CA GLU A 2 -4.57 13.66 -1.47
C GLU A 2 -4.45 12.15 -1.65
N ALA A 3 -5.21 11.35 -0.89
CA ALA A 3 -5.25 9.89 -1.06
C ALA A 3 -5.70 9.46 -2.48
N ILE A 4 -6.62 10.21 -3.10
CA ILE A 4 -7.09 9.96 -4.47
C ILE A 4 -6.00 10.28 -5.51
N PHE A 5 -5.13 11.25 -5.22
CA PHE A 5 -3.97 11.58 -6.05
C PHE A 5 -2.85 10.55 -5.90
N LEU A 6 -2.50 10.20 -4.65
CA LEU A 6 -1.35 9.33 -4.35
C LEU A 6 -1.53 7.91 -4.89
N GLY A 7 -2.75 7.38 -4.89
CA GLY A 7 -3.05 6.05 -5.44
C GLY A 7 -2.56 5.90 -6.90
N PRO A 8 -3.11 6.63 -7.87
CA PRO A 8 -2.62 6.55 -9.25
C PRO A 8 -1.17 7.01 -9.43
N TYR A 9 -0.71 7.98 -8.63
CA TYR A 9 0.65 8.54 -8.73
C TYR A 9 1.73 7.52 -8.38
N CYS A 10 1.61 6.87 -7.21
CA CYS A 10 2.59 5.90 -6.73
C CYS A 10 2.62 4.62 -7.57
N TYR A 11 1.50 4.28 -8.22
CA TYR A 11 1.37 3.05 -9.00
C TYR A 11 1.51 3.27 -10.51
N GLY A 12 1.80 4.50 -10.97
CA GLY A 12 1.89 4.83 -12.40
C GLY A 12 2.84 3.94 -13.20
N GLY A 13 4.01 3.60 -12.65
CA GLY A 13 4.97 2.68 -13.26
C GLY A 13 4.41 1.26 -13.42
N THR A 14 3.88 0.70 -12.33
CA THR A 14 3.25 -0.63 -12.32
C THR A 14 2.04 -0.73 -13.25
N LEU A 15 1.21 0.32 -13.32
CA LEU A 15 0.07 0.38 -14.25
C LEU A 15 0.51 0.33 -15.72
N LYS A 16 1.70 0.85 -16.03
CA LYS A 16 2.30 0.78 -17.36
C LYS A 16 2.87 -0.60 -17.65
N GLU A 17 3.65 -1.16 -16.73
CA GLU A 17 4.26 -2.50 -16.84
C GLU A 17 3.20 -3.59 -17.01
N LEU A 18 2.16 -3.57 -16.18
CA LEU A 18 1.06 -4.53 -16.22
C LEU A 18 0.06 -4.25 -17.35
N GLN A 19 0.32 -3.27 -18.20
CA GLN A 19 -0.54 -2.88 -19.33
C GLN A 19 -2.02 -2.64 -18.95
N ILE A 20 -2.28 -2.18 -17.72
CA ILE A 20 -3.63 -1.95 -17.21
C ILE A 20 -4.34 -0.93 -18.08
N LYS A 21 -5.53 -1.23 -18.59
CA LYS A 21 -6.24 -0.36 -19.56
C LYS A 21 -7.12 0.70 -18.90
N ALA A 22 -7.60 0.41 -17.68
CA ALA A 22 -8.52 1.28 -16.96
C ALA A 22 -8.24 1.30 -15.46
N ILE A 23 -8.57 2.41 -14.81
CA ILE A 23 -8.46 2.63 -13.37
C ILE A 23 -9.85 2.97 -12.84
N LEU A 24 -10.26 2.31 -11.75
CA LEU A 24 -11.49 2.62 -11.04
C LEU A 24 -11.14 3.21 -9.67
N ILE A 25 -11.46 4.49 -9.49
CA ILE A 25 -11.28 5.23 -8.24
C ILE A 25 -12.59 5.14 -7.46
N LYS A 26 -12.54 4.57 -6.25
CA LYS A 26 -13.69 4.50 -5.33
C LYS A 26 -13.44 5.43 -4.14
N SER A 27 -14.43 6.25 -3.80
CA SER A 27 -14.37 7.11 -2.61
C SER A 27 -15.73 7.20 -1.96
N ASP A 28 -15.74 7.28 -0.63
CA ASP A 28 -16.93 7.52 0.19
C ASP A 28 -17.32 8.99 0.32
N SER A 29 -16.43 9.90 -0.07
CA SER A 29 -16.72 11.32 -0.18
C SER A 29 -17.50 11.58 -1.46
N SER A 30 -18.81 11.70 -1.34
CA SER A 30 -19.69 12.06 -2.46
C SER A 30 -19.31 13.40 -3.08
N THR A 31 -18.87 14.36 -2.27
CA THR A 31 -18.37 15.67 -2.73
C THR A 31 -17.11 15.51 -3.59
N ALA A 32 -16.11 14.75 -3.13
CA ALA A 32 -14.89 14.54 -3.91
C ALA A 32 -15.19 13.82 -5.24
N VAL A 33 -16.10 12.84 -5.24
CA VAL A 33 -16.53 12.14 -6.46
C VAL A 33 -17.22 13.10 -7.42
N GLN A 34 -18.14 13.95 -6.95
CA GLN A 34 -18.82 14.93 -7.78
C GLN A 34 -17.86 15.97 -8.35
N ASP A 35 -16.95 16.47 -7.52
CA ASP A 35 -15.98 17.49 -7.92
C ASP A 35 -15.04 16.97 -9.02
N LEU A 36 -14.57 15.72 -8.88
CA LEU A 36 -13.74 15.07 -9.89
C LEU A 36 -14.54 14.74 -11.17
N ALA A 37 -15.78 14.26 -11.03
CA ALA A 37 -16.63 13.95 -12.17
C ALA A 37 -16.97 15.20 -13.00
N LYS A 38 -17.21 16.33 -12.33
CA LYS A 38 -17.46 17.62 -12.97
C LYS A 38 -16.17 18.35 -13.37
N GLN A 39 -15.01 17.87 -12.92
CA GLN A 39 -13.71 18.53 -13.02
C GLN A 39 -13.73 19.98 -12.49
N ARG A 40 -14.52 20.21 -11.44
CA ARG A 40 -14.78 21.52 -10.84
C ARG A 40 -14.91 21.34 -9.34
N ALA A 41 -14.33 22.23 -8.56
CA ALA A 41 -14.48 22.29 -7.11
C ALA A 41 -14.49 23.75 -6.66
N GLY A 42 -14.75 23.97 -5.37
CA GLY A 42 -14.57 25.28 -4.75
C GLY A 42 -13.11 25.77 -4.84
N GLU A 43 -12.89 27.07 -4.62
CA GLU A 43 -11.59 27.74 -4.78
C GLU A 43 -10.45 27.04 -4.04
N THR A 44 -10.73 26.45 -2.87
CA THR A 44 -9.73 25.78 -2.03
C THR A 44 -9.31 24.39 -2.53
N LEU A 45 -10.09 23.75 -3.41
CA LEU A 45 -9.87 22.36 -3.86
C LEU A 45 -9.71 22.22 -5.38
N VAL A 46 -9.92 23.31 -6.13
CA VAL A 46 -9.85 23.30 -7.60
C VAL A 46 -8.45 22.96 -8.11
N ALA A 47 -7.40 23.35 -7.38
CA ALA A 47 -6.02 23.04 -7.74
C ALA A 47 -5.76 21.52 -7.65
N GLU A 48 -6.23 20.89 -6.58
CA GLU A 48 -6.12 19.46 -6.29
C GLU A 48 -6.90 18.63 -7.32
N VAL A 49 -8.14 19.04 -7.64
CA VAL A 49 -8.94 18.39 -8.68
C VAL A 49 -8.23 18.44 -10.03
N LYS A 50 -7.74 19.62 -10.43
CA LYS A 50 -6.98 19.77 -11.68
C LYS A 50 -5.72 18.91 -11.68
N LYS A 51 -5.02 18.80 -10.55
CA LYS A 51 -3.83 17.95 -10.39
C LYS A 51 -4.16 16.48 -10.61
N ILE A 52 -5.26 15.99 -10.03
CA ILE A 52 -5.72 14.59 -10.18
C ILE A 52 -6.15 14.31 -11.63
N VAL A 53 -6.92 15.22 -12.24
CA VAL A 53 -7.36 15.09 -13.64
C VAL A 53 -6.16 15.04 -14.58
N LYS A 54 -5.19 15.94 -14.40
CA LYS A 54 -3.95 15.96 -15.20
C LYS A 54 -3.16 14.66 -15.06
N LEU A 55 -3.04 14.12 -13.85
CA LEU A 55 -2.38 12.83 -13.63
C LEU A 55 -3.08 11.70 -14.40
N CYS A 56 -4.41 11.63 -14.32
CA CYS A 56 -5.19 10.61 -15.02
C CYS A 56 -5.00 10.70 -16.55
N GLN A 57 -4.96 11.92 -17.10
CA GLN A 57 -4.65 12.17 -18.51
C GLN A 57 -3.23 11.72 -18.89
N GLN A 58 -2.24 12.02 -18.05
CA GLN A 58 -0.84 11.62 -18.26
C GLN A 58 -0.67 10.09 -18.27
N LEU A 59 -1.41 9.38 -17.44
CA LEU A 59 -1.41 7.91 -17.41
C LEU A 59 -2.02 7.29 -18.68
N ARG A 60 -2.77 8.06 -19.47
CA ARG A 60 -3.46 7.62 -20.71
C ARG A 60 -4.34 6.38 -20.48
N LYS A 61 -4.93 6.24 -19.29
CA LYS A 61 -5.82 5.14 -18.92
C LYS A 61 -7.25 5.63 -18.80
N GLN A 62 -8.21 4.78 -19.14
CA GLN A 62 -9.61 5.10 -18.90
C GLN A 62 -9.86 5.17 -17.39
N THR A 63 -10.29 6.32 -16.89
CA THR A 63 -10.49 6.52 -15.45
C THR A 63 -11.98 6.61 -15.16
N HIS A 64 -12.46 5.76 -14.27
CA HIS A 64 -13.82 5.80 -13.75
C HIS A 64 -13.79 6.19 -12.27
N ILE A 65 -14.78 6.97 -11.84
CA ILE A 65 -14.90 7.42 -10.45
C ILE A 65 -16.26 6.99 -9.95
N GLN A 66 -16.28 6.32 -8.81
CA GLN A 66 -17.49 5.76 -8.22
C GLN A 66 -17.58 6.13 -6.74
N HIS A 67 -18.77 6.58 -6.33
CA HIS A 67 -19.10 6.76 -4.93
C HIS A 67 -19.40 5.42 -4.27
N ILE A 68 -18.87 5.19 -3.07
CA ILE A 68 -19.16 4.03 -2.23
C ILE A 68 -19.71 4.47 -0.88
N ILE A 69 -20.48 3.61 -0.23
CA ILE A 69 -20.98 3.90 1.12
C ILE A 69 -19.81 3.78 2.11
N GLY A 70 -19.66 4.72 3.05
CA GLY A 70 -18.47 4.82 3.94
C GLY A 70 -18.15 3.55 4.74
N ILE A 71 -19.14 2.70 5.02
CA ILE A 71 -18.92 1.37 5.64
C ILE A 71 -17.99 0.48 4.81
N SER A 72 -17.96 0.66 3.50
CA SER A 72 -17.10 -0.07 2.56
C SER A 72 -15.68 0.51 2.45
N ASN A 73 -15.41 1.66 3.07
CA ASN A 73 -14.10 2.32 3.05
C ASN A 73 -13.32 2.17 4.38
N LYS A 74 -13.83 1.35 5.32
CA LYS A 74 -13.28 1.17 6.67
C LYS A 74 -11.77 0.89 6.71
N ILE A 75 -11.27 0.09 5.76
CA ILE A 75 -9.84 -0.22 5.70
C ILE A 75 -9.07 1.05 5.33
N THR A 76 -9.39 1.70 4.21
CA THR A 76 -8.74 2.94 3.77
C THR A 76 -8.78 4.03 4.85
N ASP A 77 -9.91 4.16 5.56
CA ASP A 77 -10.06 5.12 6.66
C ASP A 77 -9.14 4.77 7.84
N ALA A 78 -9.05 3.50 8.22
CA ALA A 78 -8.12 3.05 9.25
C ALA A 78 -6.67 3.33 8.82
N LEU A 79 -6.32 3.08 7.54
CA LEU A 79 -5.00 3.37 7.00
C LEU A 79 -4.68 4.86 6.97
N SER A 80 -5.66 5.70 6.61
CA SER A 80 -5.50 7.16 6.63
C SER A 80 -5.32 7.69 8.05
N ARG A 81 -6.06 7.14 9.03
CA ARG A 81 -5.91 7.50 10.45
C ARG A 81 -4.54 7.09 10.98
N LEU A 82 -4.07 5.89 10.64
CA LEU A 82 -2.72 5.42 10.96
C LEU A 82 -1.66 6.34 10.36
N SER A 83 -1.82 6.77 9.11
CA SER A 83 -0.90 7.69 8.44
C SER A 83 -0.85 9.09 9.09
N ASN A 84 -1.96 9.56 9.64
CA ASN A 84 -2.05 10.89 10.25
C ASN A 84 -1.61 10.90 11.73
N GLN A 85 -1.42 9.73 12.35
CA GLN A 85 -1.01 9.65 13.75
C GLN A 85 0.49 9.89 14.00
N GLY A 86 1.27 10.23 12.95
CA GLY A 86 2.71 10.48 13.06
C GLY A 86 3.51 9.19 13.27
N ASP A 87 4.84 9.29 13.14
CA ASP A 87 5.76 8.16 13.28
C ASP A 87 5.58 7.50 14.65
N TYR A 88 4.97 6.31 14.63
CA TYR A 88 4.96 5.41 15.75
C TYR A 88 6.41 4.97 16.02
N SER A 89 7.05 5.63 16.98
CA SER A 89 8.38 5.26 17.48
C SER A 89 8.31 4.02 18.39
N VAL A 90 7.67 2.94 17.93
CA VAL A 90 7.82 1.66 18.62
C VAL A 90 9.21 1.14 18.28
N LYS A 91 10.04 0.94 19.31
CA LYS A 91 11.41 0.45 19.09
C LYS A 91 11.32 -0.94 18.47
N LYS A 92 11.95 -1.14 17.30
CA LYS A 92 12.02 -2.42 16.58
C LYS A 92 12.29 -3.64 17.49
N ARG A 93 13.10 -3.44 18.53
CA ARG A 93 13.43 -4.47 19.54
C ARG A 93 12.22 -4.95 20.36
N ASP A 94 11.30 -4.07 20.71
CA ASP A 94 10.17 -4.39 21.58
C ASP A 94 9.09 -5.17 20.81
N ILE A 95 8.88 -4.82 19.53
CA ILE A 95 8.02 -5.58 18.60
C ILE A 95 8.63 -6.95 18.32
N HIS A 96 9.92 -7.00 17.97
CA HIS A 96 10.59 -8.26 17.66
C HIS A 96 10.56 -9.21 18.86
N ARG A 97 10.83 -8.73 20.08
CA ARG A 97 10.80 -9.55 21.31
C ARG A 97 9.40 -10.11 21.58
N SER A 98 8.39 -9.25 21.56
CA SER A 98 7.03 -9.64 21.97
C SER A 98 6.42 -10.70 21.04
N VAL A 99 6.83 -10.71 19.77
CA VAL A 99 6.31 -11.65 18.76
C VAL A 99 7.23 -12.87 18.61
N SER A 100 8.55 -12.74 18.78
CA SER A 100 9.44 -13.91 18.81
C SER A 100 9.05 -14.90 19.90
N ASP A 101 8.41 -14.41 20.96
CA ASP A 101 7.91 -15.22 22.06
C ASP A 101 6.56 -15.91 21.72
N MET A 102 5.88 -15.50 20.64
CA MET A 102 4.57 -16.00 20.22
C MET A 102 4.61 -16.85 18.94
N VAL A 103 5.69 -16.78 18.16
CA VAL A 103 5.76 -17.36 16.81
C VAL A 103 7.11 -18.01 16.56
N ASP A 104 7.12 -19.17 15.90
CA ASP A 104 8.34 -19.85 15.46
C ASP A 104 9.12 -18.99 14.45
N THR A 105 10.26 -18.49 14.90
CA THR A 105 11.13 -17.57 14.15
C THR A 105 11.77 -18.21 12.93
N SER A 106 11.83 -19.55 12.86
CA SER A 106 12.41 -20.26 11.71
C SER A 106 11.60 -20.08 10.41
N ASN A 107 10.28 -19.92 10.53
CA ASN A 107 9.36 -19.75 9.40
C ASN A 107 8.90 -18.30 9.22
N THR A 108 9.62 -17.37 9.84
CA THR A 108 9.25 -15.96 9.88
C THR A 108 10.21 -15.12 9.03
N GLY A 109 9.67 -14.33 8.10
CA GLY A 109 10.47 -13.47 7.20
C GLY A 109 9.92 -12.04 7.10
N ASP A 110 10.76 -11.08 6.73
CA ASP A 110 10.33 -9.70 6.48
C ASP A 110 10.03 -9.49 4.99
N LEU A 111 8.75 -9.26 4.67
CA LEU A 111 8.28 -9.17 3.30
C LEU A 111 8.29 -7.71 2.84
N LEU A 112 8.87 -7.44 1.67
CA LEU A 112 9.00 -6.09 1.07
C LEU A 112 9.99 -5.15 1.80
N ALA A 113 10.93 -5.76 2.53
CA ALA A 113 12.00 -5.07 3.24
C ALA A 113 13.28 -4.93 2.38
N THR A 114 14.14 -4.00 2.78
CA THR A 114 15.48 -3.75 2.29
C THR A 114 16.48 -4.07 3.40
N LYS A 115 17.76 -4.19 3.06
CA LYS A 115 18.84 -4.43 4.03
C LYS A 115 18.86 -3.43 5.20
N GLN A 116 18.49 -2.18 4.94
CA GLN A 116 18.51 -1.10 5.94
C GLN A 116 17.29 -1.13 6.87
N ASN A 117 16.14 -1.62 6.39
CA ASN A 117 14.90 -1.52 7.14
C ASN A 117 14.42 -2.85 7.73
N LYS A 118 15.01 -4.01 7.36
CA LYS A 118 14.65 -5.34 7.85
C LYS A 118 14.54 -5.45 9.38
N LEU A 119 13.54 -6.18 9.87
CA LEU A 119 13.39 -6.59 11.28
C LEU A 119 14.09 -7.89 11.62
N VAL A 120 14.08 -8.81 10.66
CA VAL A 120 14.65 -10.14 10.78
C VAL A 120 15.65 -10.35 9.66
N ASP A 121 16.63 -11.22 9.89
CA ASP A 121 17.69 -11.45 8.90
C ASP A 121 17.17 -12.07 7.61
N ARG A 122 16.09 -12.83 7.73
CA ARG A 122 15.35 -13.44 6.64
C ARG A 122 14.40 -12.42 6.02
N PHE A 123 14.76 -11.80 4.89
CA PHE A 123 13.92 -10.80 4.24
C PHE A 123 13.83 -10.97 2.73
N ILE A 124 12.71 -10.51 2.17
CA ILE A 124 12.37 -10.62 0.75
C ILE A 124 12.25 -9.22 0.17
N ALA A 125 13.09 -8.93 -0.81
CA ALA A 125 13.12 -7.63 -1.48
C ALA A 125 12.12 -7.57 -2.64
N ILE A 126 11.68 -6.36 -2.97
CA ILE A 126 10.93 -6.09 -4.20
C ILE A 126 11.89 -5.85 -5.37
N ASN A 127 12.96 -5.11 -5.12
CA ASN A 127 13.85 -4.61 -6.16
C ASN A 127 15.08 -5.51 -6.31
N GLU A 128 15.50 -5.74 -7.55
CA GLU A 128 16.72 -6.49 -7.87
C GLU A 128 18.00 -5.77 -7.44
N SER A 129 17.92 -4.47 -7.15
CA SER A 129 19.03 -3.66 -6.65
C SER A 129 19.33 -3.85 -5.16
N ASP A 130 18.47 -4.55 -4.42
CA ASP A 130 18.68 -4.79 -2.99
C ASP A 130 19.65 -5.97 -2.78
N GLU A 131 20.76 -5.72 -2.08
CA GLU A 131 21.74 -6.75 -1.77
C GLU A 131 21.38 -7.56 -0.53
N GLY A 132 21.56 -8.89 -0.61
CA GLY A 132 21.39 -9.82 0.49
C GLY A 132 19.96 -10.25 0.89
N PRO A 133 18.88 -10.04 0.10
CA PRO A 133 17.60 -10.68 0.41
C PRO A 133 17.71 -12.20 0.18
N GLU A 134 16.90 -12.97 0.90
CA GLU A 134 16.73 -14.41 0.62
C GLU A 134 16.07 -14.61 -0.74
N TRP A 135 15.17 -13.70 -1.11
CA TRP A 135 14.46 -13.75 -2.37
C TRP A 135 14.19 -12.35 -2.91
N ILE A 136 14.23 -12.24 -4.23
CA ILE A 136 13.89 -11.00 -4.95
C ILE A 136 12.55 -11.23 -5.64
N ASN A 137 11.68 -10.22 -5.61
CA ASN A 137 10.31 -10.27 -6.11
C ASN A 137 9.45 -11.28 -5.33
N ALA A 138 8.88 -10.81 -4.22
CA ALA A 138 7.90 -11.53 -3.39
C ALA A 138 6.73 -12.16 -4.18
N PHE A 139 6.39 -11.64 -5.36
CA PHE A 139 5.27 -12.11 -6.18
C PHE A 139 5.59 -13.30 -7.08
N SER A 140 6.85 -13.73 -7.13
CA SER A 140 7.28 -14.82 -8.01
C SER A 140 7.03 -16.23 -7.45
N ARG A 141 6.70 -16.39 -6.16
CA ARG A 141 6.41 -17.70 -5.54
C ARG A 141 5.27 -17.63 -4.54
N SER A 142 4.69 -18.80 -4.25
CA SER A 142 3.73 -18.95 -3.15
C SER A 142 4.48 -19.03 -1.81
N TRP A 143 3.93 -18.39 -0.79
CA TRP A 143 4.46 -18.41 0.57
C TRP A 143 3.46 -19.01 1.56
N LYS A 144 2.69 -19.98 1.07
CA LYS A 144 1.70 -20.71 1.88
C LYS A 144 2.43 -21.39 3.04
N GLU A 145 1.87 -21.28 4.24
CA GLU A 145 2.42 -21.81 5.51
C GLU A 145 3.54 -20.99 6.19
N GLU A 146 4.05 -19.96 5.52
CA GLU A 146 5.02 -19.03 6.11
C GLU A 146 4.32 -17.85 6.82
N ILE A 147 5.05 -17.22 7.75
CA ILE A 147 4.59 -16.04 8.50
C ILE A 147 5.45 -14.85 8.08
N PHE A 148 4.80 -13.76 7.68
CA PHE A 148 5.52 -12.55 7.27
C PHE A 148 5.28 -11.37 8.18
N TRP A 149 6.38 -10.67 8.45
CA TRP A 149 6.38 -9.29 8.89
C TRP A 149 6.15 -8.37 7.70
N PHE A 150 5.34 -7.35 7.92
CA PHE A 150 5.34 -6.18 7.06
C PHE A 150 5.65 -4.95 7.89
N LEU A 151 6.88 -4.45 7.77
CA LEU A 151 7.19 -3.08 8.18
C LEU A 151 6.74 -2.11 7.10
N LEU A 152 5.70 -1.36 7.44
CA LEU A 152 5.02 -0.53 6.47
C LEU A 152 5.29 0.93 6.74
N GLN A 153 6.30 1.45 6.04
CA GLN A 153 6.12 2.81 5.54
C GLN A 153 4.83 2.81 4.73
N ILE A 154 3.88 3.66 5.13
CA ILE A 154 2.51 3.81 4.62
C ILE A 154 2.37 3.64 3.08
N PRO A 155 3.33 4.05 2.22
CA PRO A 155 3.25 3.82 0.77
C PRO A 155 3.23 2.35 0.32
N LYS A 156 3.74 1.41 1.13
CA LYS A 156 3.87 -0.02 0.76
C LYS A 156 2.66 -0.87 1.17
N LEU A 157 1.66 -0.29 1.83
CA LEU A 157 0.54 -1.01 2.46
C LEU A 157 -0.44 -1.61 1.46
N GLY A 158 -0.70 -0.91 0.36
CA GLY A 158 -1.50 -1.46 -0.73
C GLY A 158 -0.84 -2.70 -1.33
N LYS A 159 0.48 -2.69 -1.54
CA LYS A 159 1.23 -3.85 -2.04
C LYS A 159 1.22 -5.01 -1.04
N ALA A 160 1.34 -4.72 0.25
CA ALA A 160 1.26 -5.72 1.32
C ALA A 160 -0.11 -6.40 1.42
N MET A 161 -1.20 -5.63 1.28
CA MET A 161 -2.56 -6.17 1.27
C MET A 161 -2.86 -6.99 0.02
N ILE A 162 -2.38 -6.57 -1.16
CA ILE A 162 -2.49 -7.35 -2.38
C ILE A 162 -1.71 -8.66 -2.24
N ALA A 163 -0.49 -8.59 -1.72
CA ALA A 163 0.34 -9.75 -1.40
C ALA A 163 -0.37 -10.70 -0.43
N SER A 164 -0.92 -10.19 0.67
CA SER A 164 -1.71 -10.96 1.64
C SER A 164 -2.82 -11.77 0.98
N ASN A 165 -3.65 -11.11 0.18
CA ASN A 165 -4.80 -11.72 -0.47
C ASN A 165 -4.36 -12.73 -1.56
N MET A 166 -3.24 -12.47 -2.22
CA MET A 166 -2.68 -13.32 -3.27
C MET A 166 -1.98 -14.56 -2.71
N PHE A 167 -1.20 -14.42 -1.64
CA PHE A 167 -0.34 -15.49 -1.12
C PHE A 167 -1.00 -16.30 0.00
N LYS A 168 -2.02 -15.76 0.67
CA LYS A 168 -2.70 -16.36 1.82
C LYS A 168 -1.70 -16.96 2.84
N PRO A 169 -0.73 -16.16 3.33
CA PRO A 169 0.23 -16.63 4.32
C PRO A 169 -0.49 -17.01 5.62
N LYS A 170 0.19 -17.77 6.48
CA LYS A 170 -0.39 -18.31 7.71
C LYS A 170 -0.78 -17.20 8.70
N ALA A 171 0.03 -16.15 8.76
CA ALA A 171 -0.26 -14.96 9.53
C ALA A 171 0.47 -13.75 8.92
N ILE A 172 -0.09 -12.56 9.15
CA ILE A 172 0.48 -11.29 8.72
C ILE A 172 0.52 -10.37 9.92
N ILE A 173 1.73 -9.94 10.27
CA ILE A 173 1.94 -9.02 11.38
C ILE A 173 2.31 -7.68 10.77
N ILE A 174 1.36 -6.75 10.86
CA ILE A 174 1.53 -5.35 10.43
C ILE A 174 2.01 -4.59 11.66
N ALA A 175 3.28 -4.20 11.64
CA ALA A 175 3.86 -3.31 12.63
C ALA A 175 4.14 -1.95 11.98
N PRO A 176 4.04 -0.83 12.74
CA PRO A 176 4.44 0.48 12.23
C PRO A 176 5.91 0.52 11.79
#